data_AF-A0A067DEC5-F1
#
_entry.id   AF-A0A067DEC5-F1
#
_cell.length_a   1.000
_cell.length_b   1.000
_cell.length_c   1.000
_cell.angle_alpha   90.00
_cell.angle_beta   90.00
_cell.angle_gamma   90.00
#
_symmetry.space_group_name_H-M   'P 1'
#
loop_
_entity.id
_entity.type
_entity.pdbx_description
1 polymer ?
#
loop_
_entity_poly.entity_id
_entity_poly.type
_entity_poly.pdbx_seq_one_letter_code
_entity_poly.pdbx_strand_id
1 'polypeptide(L)' 'METSKETTAAAPKMDLIIYNSMTQQKELFTPIVPGKVGMYVCGVTAYDLSHLGHARAAISFYILYS' A
#
# COMPACT_ATOMS: atom_id res chain seq x y z
N MET A 1 -13.86 -28.96 28.76
CA MET A 1 -14.48 -27.69 29.18
C MET A 1 -14.09 -26.65 28.15
N GLU A 2 -15.05 -26.37 27.26
CA GLU A 2 -15.34 -25.06 26.65
C GLU A 2 -14.16 -24.38 25.93
N THR A 3 -13.98 -24.52 24.61
CA THR A 3 -14.72 -23.82 23.52
C THR A 3 -15.25 -22.43 23.85
N SER A 4 -15.08 -21.52 22.88
CA SER A 4 -15.65 -20.17 22.71
C SER A 4 -14.68 -19.05 23.13
N LYS A 5 -14.33 -18.04 22.32
CA LYS A 5 -15.08 -17.42 21.22
C LYS A 5 -14.17 -16.43 20.44
N GLU A 6 -14.02 -16.64 19.13
CA GLU A 6 -14.49 -15.79 18.01
C GLU A 6 -13.72 -14.46 17.79
N THR A 7 -12.85 -14.40 16.78
CA THR A 7 -13.13 -14.04 15.37
C THR A 7 -13.17 -12.53 15.14
N THR A 8 -12.24 -12.00 14.33
CA THR A 8 -12.60 -11.03 13.28
C THR A 8 -11.59 -11.09 12.12
N ALA A 9 -12.11 -11.57 10.99
CA ALA A 9 -11.73 -11.31 9.61
C ALA A 9 -10.34 -11.72 9.10
N ALA A 10 -10.19 -13.02 8.81
CA ALA A 10 -9.48 -13.43 7.61
C ALA A 10 -10.28 -12.92 6.39
N ALA A 11 -9.97 -11.69 5.96
CA ALA A 11 -10.44 -11.13 4.70
C ALA A 11 -9.90 -11.99 3.53
N PRO A 12 -10.59 -12.04 2.37
CA PRO A 12 -10.16 -12.84 1.23
C PRO A 12 -8.70 -12.47 0.89
N LYS A 13 -7.82 -13.47 0.94
CA LYS A 13 -6.39 -13.28 0.67
C LYS A 13 -6.20 -13.07 -0.83
N MET A 14 -6.42 -11.83 -1.25
CA MET A 14 -5.93 -11.31 -2.50
C MET A 14 -4.44 -11.04 -2.25
N ASP A 15 -3.57 -11.90 -2.76
CA ASP A 15 -2.13 -11.71 -2.63
C ASP A 15 -1.73 -10.44 -3.41
N LEU A 16 -1.47 -9.35 -2.67
CA LEU A 16 -0.96 -8.12 -3.25
C LEU A 16 0.53 -8.30 -3.54
N ILE A 17 0.91 -8.19 -4.81
CA ILE A 17 2.30 -8.27 -5.26
C ILE A 17 2.78 -6.87 -5.64
N ILE A 18 3.85 -6.41 -5.01
CA ILE A 18 4.45 -5.09 -5.26
C ILE A 18 5.83 -5.28 -5.88
N TYR A 19 6.15 -4.46 -6.88
CA TYR A 19 7.50 -4.40 -7.41
C TYR A 19 8.40 -3.60 -6.46
N ASN A 20 9.41 -4.27 -5.91
CA ASN A 20 10.39 -3.64 -5.04
C ASN A 20 11.61 -3.21 -5.83
N SER A 21 11.84 -1.90 -5.92
CA SER A 21 12.98 -1.34 -6.65
C SER A 21 14.33 -1.69 -6.03
N MET A 22 14.40 -2.02 -4.73
CA MET A 22 15.66 -2.41 -4.07
C MET A 22 16.12 -3.81 -4.50
N THR A 23 15.19 -4.75 -4.62
CA THR A 23 15.46 -6.14 -5.04
C THR A 23 15.25 -6.35 -6.53
N GLN A 24 14.64 -5.38 -7.22
CA GLN A 24 14.23 -5.39 -8.63
C GLN A 24 13.27 -6.54 -8.97
N GLN A 25 12.51 -7.02 -7.98
CA GLN A 25 11.63 -8.17 -8.11
C GLN A 25 10.21 -7.85 -7.64
N LYS A 26 9.26 -8.66 -8.10
CA LYS A 26 7.88 -8.64 -7.64
C LYS A 26 7.78 -9.49 -6.38
N GLU A 27 7.46 -8.87 -5.26
CA GLU A 27 7.44 -9.51 -3.94
C GLU A 27 6.03 -9.45 -3.35
N LEU A 28 5.70 -10.47 -2.54
CA LEU A 28 4.43 -10.50 -1.82
C LEU A 28 4.43 -9.41 -0.74
N PHE A 29 3.46 -8.52 -0.79
CA PHE A 29 3.31 -7.47 0.22
C PHE A 29 2.78 -8.06 1.53
N THR A 30 3.58 -7.91 2.59
CA THR A 30 3.17 -8.26 3.95
C THR A 30 3.36 -7.03 4.85
N PRO A 31 2.29 -6.51 5.48
CA PRO A 31 2.39 -5.34 6.33
C PRO A 31 3.20 -5.63 7.59
N ILE A 32 3.96 -4.64 8.05
CA ILE A 32 4.77 -4.73 9.28
C ILE A 32 3.87 -4.96 10.51
N VAL A 33 2.71 -4.29 10.54
CA VAL A 33 1.69 -4.46 11.58
C VAL A 33 0.40 -4.99 10.94
N PRO A 34 -0.14 -6.14 11.39
CA PRO A 34 -1.37 -6.70 10.82
C PRO A 34 -2.52 -5.68 10.82
N GLY A 35 -3.19 -5.54 9.68
CA GLY A 35 -4.30 -4.59 9.52
C GLY A 35 -3.90 -3.12 9.43
N LYS A 36 -2.60 -2.79 9.42
CA LYS A 36 -2.10 -1.40 9.27
C LYS A 36 -1.02 -1.33 8.19
N VAL A 37 -1.24 -0.45 7.22
CA VAL A 37 -0.26 -0.16 6.16
C VAL A 37 0.26 1.26 6.33
N GLY A 38 1.58 1.40 6.43
CA GLY A 38 2.25 2.70 6.35
C GLY A 38 2.75 2.92 4.93
N MET A 39 2.39 4.04 4.32
CA MET A 39 2.84 4.41 2.98
C MET A 39 3.35 5.85 2.99
N TYR A 40 4.57 6.04 2.48
CA TYR A 40 5.17 7.37 2.29
C TYR A 40 5.41 7.62 0.81
N VAL A 41 5.03 8.81 0.35
CA VAL A 41 5.21 9.26 -1.04
C VAL A 41 5.83 10.64 -1.00
N CYS A 42 6.93 10.84 -1.73
CA CYS A 42 7.54 12.15 -1.87
C CYS A 42 6.55 13.12 -2.53
N GLY A 43 6.35 14.28 -1.90
CA GLY A 43 5.49 15.34 -2.43
C GLY A 43 6.13 16.12 -3.57
N VAL A 44 5.41 17.13 -4.06
CA VAL A 44 5.93 18.10 -5.03
C VAL A 44 6.78 19.16 -4.32
N THR A 45 7.83 19.63 -4.97
CA THR A 45 8.53 20.84 -4.54
C THR A 45 7.73 22.06 -5.00
N ALA A 46 7.19 22.84 -4.06
CA ALA A 46 6.19 23.88 -4.32
C ALA A 46 6.76 25.20 -4.89
N TYR A 47 7.69 25.13 -5.83
CA TYR A 47 8.25 26.33 -6.50
C TYR A 47 7.56 26.68 -7.80
N ASP A 48 6.86 25.73 -8.43
CA ASP A 48 6.22 25.91 -9.73
C ASP A 48 4.90 25.15 -9.81
N LEU A 49 4.13 25.38 -10.88
CA LEU A 49 2.87 24.73 -11.17
C LEU A 49 3.06 23.23 -11.37
N SER A 50 2.08 22.47 -10.89
CA SER A 50 2.09 21.02 -11.06
C SER A 50 1.85 20.64 -12.52
N HIS A 51 2.76 19.85 -13.08
CA HIS A 51 2.65 19.31 -14.42
C HIS A 51 2.07 17.89 -14.40
N LEU A 52 1.79 17.34 -15.58
CA LEU A 52 1.16 16.01 -15.73
C LEU A 52 1.94 14.88 -15.04
N GLY A 53 3.26 15.03 -14.88
CA GLY A 53 4.10 14.09 -14.12
C GLY A 53 3.71 13.99 -12.65
N HIS A 54 3.46 15.12 -12.00
CA HIS A 54 2.97 15.17 -10.62
C HIS A 54 1.58 14.55 -10.50
N ALA A 55 0.69 14.88 -11.44
CA ALA A 55 -0.67 14.32 -11.47
C ALA A 55 -0.66 12.80 -11.61
N ARG A 56 0.20 12.26 -12.51
CA ARG A 56 0.35 10.81 -12.69
C ARG A 56 0.78 10.12 -11.39
N ALA A 57 1.81 10.65 -10.73
CA ALA A 57 2.29 10.09 -9.47
C ALA A 57 1.20 10.12 -8.39
N ALA A 58 0.53 11.26 -8.20
CA ALA A 58 -0.53 11.42 -7.23
C ALA A 58 -1.68 10.41 -7.44
N ILE A 59 -2.13 10.25 -8.69
CA ILE A 59 -3.23 9.31 -9.01
C ILE A 59 -2.79 7.86 -8.80
N SER A 60 -1.57 7.47 -9.21
CA SER A 60 -1.08 6.11 -9.03
C SER A 60 -1.05 5.69 -7.55
N PHE A 61 -0.54 6.56 -6.67
CA PHE A 61 -0.49 6.26 -5.23
C PHE A 61 -1.85 6.40 -4.55
N TYR A 62 -2.75 7.25 -5.08
CA TYR A 62 -4.13 7.31 -4.62
C TYR A 62 -4.88 5.99 -4.89
N ILE A 63 -4.73 5.41 -6.08
CA ILE A 63 -5.33 4.11 -6.42
C ILE A 63 -4.80 3.01 -5.51
N LEU A 64 -3.51 3.05 -5.15
CA LEU A 64 -2.90 2.06 -4.24
C LEU A 64 -3.43 2.16 -2.81
N TYR A 65 -3.93 3.33 -2.39
CA TYR A 65 -4.52 3.54 -1.08
C TYR A 65 -6.00 3.12 -0.99
N SER A 66 -6.72 3.11 -2.12
CA SER A 66 -8.15 2.79 -2.19
C SER A 66 -8.44 1.31 -1.97
#